data_AF-A0A7C3QMY1-F1
#
_entry.id   AF-A0A7C3QMY1-F1
#
_cell.length_a   1.000
_cell.length_b   1.000
_cell.length_c   1.000
_cell.angle_alpha   90.00
_cell.angle_beta   90.00
_cell.angle_gamma   90.00
#
_symmetry.space_group_name_H-M   'P 1'
#
loop_
_entity.id
_entity.type
_entity.pdbx_description
1 polymer ?
#
loop_
_entity_poly.entity_id
_entity_poly.type
_entity_poly.pdbx_seq_one_letter_code
_entity_poly.pdbx_strand_id
1 'polypeptide(L)'
;MAYSIKKWDLGELFPGYDSPELQAAFDNVDEQVTSFEGARGKLNPDIDAETFLDIVRASEDTTRIVNKIYAFSGLSFAADTQDQNAQSLMGRVQQFVAEMQNRTLFFSLWWKELDETNARRLMDASGDYRYYLEEMRHFKPHTLTEPEEKVVNL
;
A
#
# COMPACT_ATOMS: atom_id res chain seq x y z
N MET A 1 -43.48 -14.62 8.91
CA MET A 1 -42.08 -14.97 9.19
C MET A 1 -41.34 -13.68 9.45
N ALA A 2 -40.62 -13.55 10.57
CA ALA A 2 -39.78 -12.38 10.83
C ALA A 2 -38.51 -12.47 9.96
N TYR A 3 -38.11 -11.36 9.35
CA TYR A 3 -36.87 -11.26 8.60
C TYR A 3 -35.69 -11.41 9.56
N SER A 4 -34.77 -12.34 9.27
CA SER A 4 -33.54 -12.53 10.01
C SER A 4 -32.44 -11.72 9.33
N ILE A 5 -31.87 -10.76 10.05
CA ILE A 5 -30.74 -9.96 9.57
C ILE A 5 -29.55 -10.91 9.41
N LYS A 6 -28.99 -10.96 8.20
CA LYS A 6 -27.76 -11.67 7.89
C LYS A 6 -26.60 -10.68 7.80
N LYS A 7 -25.42 -11.11 8.25
CA LYS A 7 -24.17 -10.38 8.03
C LYS A 7 -23.77 -10.48 6.55
N TRP A 8 -22.95 -9.54 6.09
CA TRP A 8 -22.32 -9.63 4.78
C TRP A 8 -21.43 -10.87 4.72
N ASP A 9 -21.39 -11.52 3.56
CA ASP A 9 -20.41 -12.57 3.32
C ASP A 9 -19.10 -11.94 2.87
N LEU A 10 -18.06 -12.11 3.68
CA LEU A 10 -16.71 -11.59 3.41
C LEU A 10 -15.75 -12.71 3.01
N GLY A 11 -16.24 -13.94 2.80
CA GLY A 11 -15.43 -15.11 2.46
C GLY A 11 -14.64 -14.96 1.16
N GLU A 12 -15.17 -14.19 0.20
CA GLU A 12 -14.47 -13.83 -1.06
C GLU A 12 -13.20 -12.98 -0.81
N LEU A 13 -13.17 -12.23 0.30
CA LEU A 13 -11.95 -11.55 0.74
C LEU A 13 -11.07 -12.54 1.51
N PHE A 14 -11.53 -13.00 2.67
CA PHE A 14 -10.85 -13.99 3.48
C PHE A 14 -11.87 -14.87 4.22
N PRO A 15 -11.60 -16.18 4.40
CA PRO A 15 -12.54 -17.09 5.06
C PRO A 15 -12.86 -16.76 6.52
N GLY A 16 -11.97 -16.05 7.21
CA GLY A 16 -12.16 -15.67 8.62
C GLY A 16 -10.93 -15.01 9.25
N TYR A 17 -11.08 -14.59 10.50
CA TYR A 17 -10.06 -13.84 11.24
C TYR A 17 -8.77 -14.63 11.50
N ASP A 18 -8.88 -15.95 11.71
CA ASP A 18 -7.75 -16.86 11.95
C ASP A 18 -7.44 -17.71 10.71
N SER A 19 -7.90 -17.28 9.53
CA SER A 19 -7.72 -18.05 8.31
C SER A 19 -6.24 -18.07 7.87
N PRO A 20 -5.71 -19.22 7.42
CA PRO A 20 -4.35 -19.29 6.90
C PRO A 20 -4.15 -18.39 5.68
N GLU A 21 -5.21 -18.13 4.90
CA GLU A 21 -5.20 -17.22 3.76
C GLU A 21 -4.95 -15.76 4.18
N LEU A 22 -5.57 -15.30 5.27
CA LEU A 22 -5.34 -13.96 5.79
C LEU A 22 -3.92 -13.83 6.32
N GLN A 23 -3.44 -14.84 7.08
CA GLN A 23 -2.07 -14.83 7.58
C GLN A 23 -1.05 -14.82 6.43
N ALA A 24 -1.24 -15.67 5.42
CA ALA A 24 -0.38 -15.70 4.24
C ALA A 24 -0.39 -14.36 3.47
N ALA A 25 -1.50 -13.61 3.48
CA ALA A 25 -1.54 -12.29 2.88
C ALA A 25 -0.68 -11.26 3.63
N PHE A 26 -0.66 -11.31 4.97
CA PHE A 26 0.27 -10.48 5.77
C PHE A 26 1.72 -10.83 5.46
N ASP A 27 2.04 -12.14 5.47
CA ASP A 27 3.41 -12.62 5.22
C ASP A 27 3.89 -12.25 3.82
N ASN A 28 3.01 -12.35 2.81
CA ASN A 28 3.31 -11.96 1.43
C ASN A 28 3.61 -10.45 1.31
N VAL A 29 2.80 -9.59 1.96
CA VAL A 29 3.07 -8.15 1.96
C VAL A 29 4.41 -7.84 2.62
N ASP A 30 4.74 -8.49 3.73
CA ASP A 30 6.05 -8.29 4.39
C ASP A 30 7.23 -8.70 3.49
N GLU A 31 7.11 -9.83 2.79
CA GLU A 31 8.11 -10.28 1.82
C GLU A 31 8.24 -9.31 0.64
N GLN A 32 7.12 -8.85 0.07
CA GLN A 32 7.11 -7.89 -1.03
C GLN A 32 7.73 -6.55 -0.62
N VAL A 33 7.41 -6.04 0.58
CA VAL A 33 8.01 -4.80 1.09
C VAL A 33 9.51 -4.97 1.35
N THR A 34 9.92 -6.12 1.90
CA THR A 34 11.35 -6.43 2.10
C THR A 34 12.11 -6.43 0.78
N SER A 35 11.53 -7.04 -0.27
CA SER A 35 12.11 -7.00 -1.61
C SER A 35 12.11 -5.58 -2.20
N PHE A 36 11.04 -4.82 -1.98
CA PHE A 36 10.87 -3.44 -2.45
C PHE A 36 11.92 -2.50 -1.84
N GLU A 37 12.28 -2.67 -0.57
CA GLU A 37 13.35 -1.90 0.08
C GLU A 37 14.70 -2.05 -0.65
N GLY A 38 14.96 -3.21 -1.26
CA GLY A 38 16.13 -3.44 -2.10
C GLY A 38 16.19 -2.57 -3.37
N ALA A 39 15.07 -1.98 -3.79
CA ALA A 39 15.03 -1.04 -4.92
C ALA A 39 15.68 0.31 -4.61
N ARG A 40 15.85 0.68 -3.32
CA ARG A 40 16.38 2.00 -2.92
C ARG A 40 17.73 2.31 -3.58
N GLY A 41 18.62 1.32 -3.71
CA GLY A 41 19.93 1.51 -4.36
C GLY A 41 19.89 1.70 -5.88
N LYS A 42 18.76 1.41 -6.52
CA LYS A 42 18.55 1.56 -7.97
C LYS A 42 17.97 2.93 -8.33
N LEU A 43 17.34 3.60 -7.38
CA LEU A 43 16.64 4.88 -7.59
C LEU A 43 17.65 6.01 -7.84
N ASN A 44 17.83 6.38 -9.10
CA ASN A 44 18.68 7.48 -9.53
C ASN A 44 18.15 8.10 -10.84
N PRO A 45 18.54 9.34 -11.19
CA PRO A 45 18.00 10.02 -12.37
C PRO A 45 18.22 9.28 -13.70
N ASP A 46 19.26 8.47 -13.80
CA ASP A 46 19.64 7.71 -15.01
C ASP A 46 18.99 6.32 -15.07
N ILE A 47 18.12 5.96 -14.11
CA ILE A 47 17.38 4.69 -14.12
C ILE A 47 16.66 4.51 -15.46
N ASP A 48 16.76 3.31 -16.02
CA ASP A 48 16.04 2.98 -17.24
C ASP A 48 14.54 2.79 -16.96
N ALA A 49 13.73 2.96 -17.99
CA ALA A 49 12.28 2.95 -17.85
C ALA A 49 11.71 1.57 -17.47
N GLU A 50 12.37 0.49 -17.87
CA GLU A 50 11.92 -0.88 -17.58
C GLU A 50 12.12 -1.20 -16.09
N THR A 51 13.31 -0.95 -15.56
CA THR A 51 13.60 -1.10 -14.13
C THR A 51 12.69 -0.22 -13.27
N PHE A 52 12.43 1.03 -13.69
CA PHE A 52 11.51 1.91 -12.98
C PHE A 52 10.07 1.35 -12.98
N LEU A 53 9.58 0.87 -14.12
CA LEU A 53 8.25 0.29 -14.22
C LEU A 53 8.09 -0.99 -13.37
N ASP A 54 9.13 -1.80 -13.26
CA ASP A 54 9.10 -2.98 -12.39
C ASP A 54 8.96 -2.59 -10.92
N ILE A 55 9.58 -1.48 -10.49
CA ILE A 55 9.40 -0.93 -9.15
C ILE A 55 7.95 -0.43 -8.96
N VAL A 56 7.40 0.27 -9.95
CA VAL A 56 6.00 0.75 -9.90
C VAL A 56 5.01 -0.42 -9.79
N ARG A 57 5.20 -1.48 -10.58
CA ARG A 57 4.37 -2.70 -10.54
C ARG A 57 4.48 -3.39 -9.18
N ALA A 58 5.68 -3.54 -8.63
CA ALA A 58 5.87 -4.12 -7.31
C ALA A 58 5.14 -3.32 -6.20
N SER A 59 5.17 -1.99 -6.29
CA SER A 59 4.41 -1.11 -5.38
C SER A 59 2.90 -1.31 -5.53
N GLU A 60 2.39 -1.47 -6.75
CA GLU A 60 0.97 -1.72 -7.03
C GLU A 60 0.53 -3.08 -6.49
N ASP A 61 1.28 -4.15 -6.76
CA ASP A 61 0.97 -5.51 -6.31
C ASP A 61 0.85 -5.58 -4.78
N THR A 62 1.80 -4.94 -4.08
CA THR A 62 1.76 -4.80 -2.61
C THR A 62 0.50 -4.07 -2.17
N THR A 63 0.20 -2.93 -2.82
CA THR A 63 -0.96 -2.09 -2.50
C THR A 63 -2.29 -2.84 -2.71
N ARG A 64 -2.38 -3.71 -3.71
CA ARG A 64 -3.59 -4.53 -3.97
C ARG A 64 -3.87 -5.47 -2.81
N ILE A 65 -2.84 -6.15 -2.28
CA ILE A 65 -3.01 -7.08 -1.15
C ILE A 65 -3.34 -6.32 0.13
N VAL A 66 -2.63 -5.22 0.41
CA VAL A 66 -2.90 -4.34 1.55
C VAL A 66 -4.34 -3.84 1.54
N ASN A 67 -4.84 -3.37 0.39
CA ASN A 67 -6.22 -2.91 0.25
C ASN A 67 -7.23 -4.03 0.49
N LYS A 68 -6.93 -5.27 0.08
CA LYS A 68 -7.79 -6.43 0.34
C LYS A 68 -7.88 -6.74 1.84
N ILE A 69 -6.76 -6.71 2.55
CA ILE A 69 -6.69 -6.89 4.01
C ILE A 69 -7.47 -5.77 4.71
N TYR A 70 -7.24 -4.52 4.30
CA TYR A 70 -7.92 -3.35 4.85
C TYR A 70 -9.42 -3.40 4.63
N ALA A 71 -9.88 -3.79 3.44
CA ALA A 71 -11.29 -3.97 3.13
C ALA A 71 -11.93 -5.06 4.00
N PHE A 72 -11.29 -6.21 4.16
CA PHE A 72 -11.81 -7.29 5.01
C PHE A 72 -11.96 -6.85 6.47
N SER A 73 -10.91 -6.24 7.02
CA SER A 73 -10.93 -5.71 8.38
C SER A 73 -11.97 -4.60 8.57
N GLY A 74 -12.00 -3.64 7.64
CA GLY A 74 -12.93 -2.50 7.61
C GLY A 74 -14.38 -2.93 7.57
N LEU A 75 -14.73 -3.82 6.65
CA LEU A 75 -16.09 -4.33 6.49
C LEU A 75 -16.50 -5.22 7.67
N SER A 76 -15.58 -6.03 8.22
CA SER A 76 -15.85 -6.85 9.41
C SER A 76 -16.18 -5.99 10.62
N PHE A 77 -15.40 -4.93 10.85
CA PHE A 77 -15.66 -3.97 11.93
C PHE A 77 -16.95 -3.19 11.72
N ALA A 78 -17.21 -2.73 10.50
CA ALA A 78 -18.44 -2.00 10.16
C ALA A 78 -19.70 -2.86 10.32
N ALA A 79 -19.60 -4.18 10.09
CA ALA A 79 -20.72 -5.11 10.26
C ALA A 79 -21.13 -5.28 11.74
N ASP A 80 -20.17 -5.15 12.67
CA ASP A 80 -20.40 -5.26 14.11
C ASP A 80 -19.28 -4.57 14.90
N THR A 81 -19.48 -3.30 15.25
CA THR A 81 -18.45 -2.49 15.91
C THR A 81 -18.16 -2.92 17.36
N GLN A 82 -18.93 -3.87 17.91
CA GLN A 82 -18.72 -4.44 19.24
C GLN A 82 -18.04 -5.83 19.18
N ASP A 83 -17.79 -6.37 17.99
CA ASP A 83 -17.06 -7.63 17.81
C ASP A 83 -15.58 -7.44 18.17
N GLN A 84 -15.14 -8.13 19.21
CA GLN A 84 -13.75 -8.04 19.72
C GLN A 84 -12.72 -8.56 18.72
N ASN A 85 -13.07 -9.55 17.90
CA ASN A 85 -12.17 -10.07 16.87
C ASN A 85 -12.00 -9.05 15.75
N ALA A 86 -13.09 -8.40 15.33
CA ALA A 86 -13.03 -7.35 14.32
C ALA A 86 -12.25 -6.12 14.81
N GLN A 87 -12.45 -5.70 16.08
CA GLN A 87 -11.66 -4.63 16.70
C GLN A 87 -10.16 -4.97 16.76
N SER A 88 -9.83 -6.20 17.19
CA SER A 88 -8.43 -6.66 17.29
C SER A 88 -7.77 -6.73 15.92
N LEU A 89 -8.47 -7.25 14.91
CA LEU A 89 -7.99 -7.29 13.54
C LEU A 89 -7.78 -5.87 12.98
N MET A 90 -8.70 -4.94 13.23
CA MET A 90 -8.56 -3.55 12.79
C MET A 90 -7.31 -2.90 13.37
N GLY A 91 -7.06 -3.04 14.67
CA GLY A 91 -5.85 -2.51 15.29
C GLY A 91 -4.58 -3.12 14.68
N ARG A 92 -4.56 -4.44 14.48
CA ARG A 92 -3.45 -5.16 13.83
C ARG A 92 -3.21 -4.64 12.41
N VAL A 93 -4.26 -4.49 11.61
CA VAL A 93 -4.16 -4.01 10.22
C VAL A 93 -3.66 -2.56 10.17
N GLN A 94 -4.17 -1.68 11.05
CA GLN A 94 -3.69 -0.30 11.11
C GLN A 94 -2.19 -0.23 11.43
N GLN A 95 -1.74 -0.98 12.44
CA GLN A 95 -0.32 -1.04 12.80
C GLN A 95 0.53 -1.59 11.65
N PHE A 96 0.10 -2.69 11.05
CA PHE A 96 0.80 -3.33 9.93
C PHE A 96 0.93 -2.37 8.73
N VAL A 97 -0.17 -1.71 8.34
CA VAL A 97 -0.17 -0.78 7.21
C VAL A 97 0.72 0.43 7.48
N ALA A 98 0.71 0.99 8.68
CA ALA A 98 1.60 2.09 9.05
C ALA A 98 3.08 1.68 8.96
N GLU A 99 3.42 0.47 9.38
CA GLU A 99 4.77 -0.08 9.23
C GLU A 99 5.18 -0.22 7.76
N MET A 100 4.32 -0.82 6.93
CA MET A 100 4.59 -0.99 5.50
C MET A 100 4.71 0.35 4.76
N GLN A 101 3.85 1.32 5.08
CA GLN A 101 3.92 2.68 4.53
C GLN A 101 5.27 3.35 4.86
N ASN A 102 5.73 3.26 6.11
CA ASN A 102 7.01 3.82 6.51
C ASN A 102 8.21 3.17 5.80
N ARG A 103 8.17 1.85 5.60
CA ARG A 103 9.23 1.09 4.92
C ARG A 103 9.31 1.42 3.43
N THR A 104 8.18 1.68 2.78
CA THR A 104 8.08 1.97 1.34
C THR A 104 8.15 3.46 0.98
N LEU A 105 8.03 4.36 1.98
CA LEU A 105 7.91 5.82 1.82
C LEU A 105 8.96 6.44 0.89
N PHE A 106 10.19 5.92 0.93
CA PHE A 106 11.34 6.42 0.16
C PHE A 106 11.10 6.50 -1.34
N PHE A 107 10.29 5.60 -1.90
CA PHE A 107 9.98 5.62 -3.33
C PHE A 107 9.21 6.88 -3.69
N SER A 108 8.18 7.22 -2.91
CA SER A 108 7.37 8.41 -3.15
C SER A 108 8.17 9.70 -2.99
N LEU A 109 9.09 9.74 -2.02
CA LEU A 109 9.95 10.90 -1.78
C LEU A 109 10.94 11.08 -2.93
N TRP A 110 11.65 10.02 -3.31
CA TRP A 110 12.54 10.04 -4.46
C TRP A 110 11.80 10.47 -5.73
N TRP A 111 10.60 9.92 -5.97
CA TRP A 111 9.80 10.26 -7.15
C TRP A 111 9.42 11.75 -7.18
N LYS A 112 9.07 12.35 -6.04
CA LYS A 112 8.77 13.78 -5.95
C LYS A 112 10.02 14.65 -6.09
N GLU A 113 11.15 14.22 -5.55
CA GLU A 113 12.42 14.94 -5.64
C GLU A 113 13.01 14.94 -7.05
N LEU A 114 12.80 13.88 -7.82
CA LEU A 114 13.30 13.73 -9.19
C LEU A 114 13.00 14.96 -10.06
N ASP A 115 14.00 15.39 -10.84
CA ASP A 115 13.89 16.56 -11.70
C ASP A 115 12.83 16.36 -12.81
N GLU A 116 12.28 17.47 -13.32
CA GLU A 116 11.20 17.44 -14.30
C GLU A 116 11.58 16.74 -15.62
N THR A 117 12.85 16.77 -16.01
CA THR A 117 13.29 16.15 -17.26
C THR A 117 13.24 14.64 -17.14
N ASN A 118 13.81 14.08 -16.06
CA ASN A 118 13.80 12.64 -15.82
C ASN A 118 12.42 12.13 -15.42
N ALA A 119 11.66 12.87 -14.61
CA ALA A 119 10.29 12.50 -14.28
C ALA A 119 9.42 12.40 -15.55
N ARG A 120 9.50 13.39 -16.45
CA ARG A 120 8.77 13.35 -17.72
C ARG A 120 9.21 12.18 -18.59
N ARG A 121 10.52 11.93 -18.72
CA ARG A 121 11.06 10.77 -19.46
C ARG A 121 10.46 9.45 -18.95
N LEU A 122 10.39 9.26 -17.64
CA LEU A 122 9.84 8.05 -17.04
C LEU A 122 8.32 7.97 -17.20
N MET A 123 7.59 9.08 -16.98
CA MET A 123 6.13 9.15 -17.18
C MET A 123 5.70 8.90 -18.63
N ASP A 124 6.47 9.37 -19.61
CA ASP A 124 6.20 9.13 -21.03
C ASP A 124 6.31 7.64 -21.39
N ALA A 125 7.15 6.89 -20.67
CA ALA A 125 7.28 5.44 -20.82
C ALA A 125 6.32 4.63 -19.94
N SER A 126 5.48 5.27 -19.12
CA SER A 126 4.75 4.62 -18.02
C SER A 126 3.41 3.97 -18.39
N GLY A 127 2.87 4.26 -19.59
CA GLY A 127 1.53 3.80 -19.98
C GLY A 127 0.45 4.20 -18.98
N ASP A 128 -0.37 3.24 -18.54
CA ASP A 128 -1.49 3.48 -17.63
C ASP A 128 -1.07 4.03 -16.25
N TYR A 129 0.18 3.82 -15.84
CA TYR A 129 0.71 4.38 -14.58
C TYR A 129 0.98 5.88 -14.63
N ARG A 130 0.94 6.50 -15.82
CA ARG A 130 1.26 7.92 -15.99
C ARG A 130 0.45 8.81 -15.03
N TYR A 131 -0.86 8.64 -14.99
CA TYR A 131 -1.72 9.46 -14.14
C TYR A 131 -1.40 9.30 -12.65
N TYR A 132 -1.17 8.06 -12.21
CA TYR A 132 -0.76 7.79 -10.83
C TYR A 132 0.54 8.52 -10.45
N LEU A 133 1.53 8.50 -11.35
CA LEU A 133 2.81 9.16 -11.16
C LEU A 133 2.71 10.69 -11.19
N GLU A 134 1.86 11.25 -12.05
CA GLU A 134 1.56 12.68 -12.11
C GLU A 134 0.90 13.15 -10.80
N GLU A 135 -0.14 12.44 -10.33
CA GLU A 135 -0.83 12.77 -9.09
C GLU A 135 0.09 12.72 -7.87
N MET A 136 1.03 11.77 -7.82
CA MET A 136 2.01 11.72 -6.73
C MET A 136 2.87 12.99 -6.67
N ARG A 137 3.19 13.61 -7.83
CA ARG A 137 4.00 14.84 -7.91
C ARG A 137 3.22 16.10 -7.57
N HIS A 138 1.89 16.11 -7.67
CA HIS A 138 1.07 17.24 -7.21
C HIS A 138 1.28 17.53 -5.70
N PHE A 139 1.66 16.52 -4.92
CA PHE A 139 1.98 16.67 -3.50
C PHE A 139 3.41 17.15 -3.22
N LYS A 140 4.27 17.31 -4.23
CA LYS A 140 5.65 17.81 -4.06
C LYS A 140 5.75 19.11 -3.25
N PRO A 141 4.89 20.15 -3.46
CA PRO A 141 4.94 21.39 -2.67
C PRO A 141 4.53 21.22 -1.20
N HIS A 142 3.99 20.05 -0.85
CA HIS A 142 3.44 19.72 0.46
C HIS A 142 4.13 18.50 1.10
N THR A 143 5.32 18.12 0.60
CA THR A 143 6.09 16.98 1.09
C THR A 143 7.25 17.44 1.94
N LEU A 144 7.38 16.87 3.14
CA LEU A 144 8.45 17.12 4.11
C LEU A 144 9.66 16.21 3.84
N THR A 145 10.71 16.32 4.65
CA THR A 145 11.87 15.42 4.56
C THR A 145 11.51 13.99 5.02
N GLU A 146 12.27 12.98 4.59
CA GLU A 146 12.00 11.58 4.99
C GLU A 146 11.86 11.37 6.51
N PRO A 147 12.71 11.96 7.38
CA PRO A 147 12.53 11.84 8.83
C PRO A 147 11.23 12.47 9.35
N GLU A 148 10.80 13.59 8.77
CA GLU A 148 9.58 14.30 9.19
C GLU A 148 8.33 13.54 8.75
N GLU A 149 8.30 13.04 7.52
CA GLU A 149 7.19 12.24 6.98
C GLU A 149 6.99 10.94 7.76
N LYS A 150 8.08 10.27 8.20
CA LYS A 150 7.98 9.08 9.06
C LYS A 150 7.33 9.35 10.42
N VAL A 151 7.47 10.57 10.95
CA VAL A 151 6.85 10.96 12.22
C VAL A 151 5.36 11.25 12.04
N VAL A 152 4.96 11.83 10.91
CA VAL A 152 3.56 12.17 10.62
C VAL A 152 2.73 10.94 10.23
N ASN A 153 3.36 9.91 9.67
CA ASN A 153 2.70 8.64 9.32
C ASN A 153 2.40 7.72 10.53
N LEU A 154 2.47 8.23 11.77
CA LEU A 154 2.19 7.50 13.03
C LEU A 154 0.75 7.68 13.53
#